data_AF-A0A1G0ZS46-F1
#
_entry.id   AF-A0A1G0ZS46-F1
#
_cell.length_a   1.000
_cell.length_b   1.000
_cell.length_c   1.000
_cell.angle_alpha   90.00
_cell.angle_beta   90.00
_cell.angle_gamma   90.00
#
_symmetry.space_group_name_H-M   'P 1'
#
loop_
_entity.id
_entity.type
_entity.pdbx_description
1 polymer ?
#
loop_
_entity_poly.entity_id
_entity_poly.type
_entity_poly.pdbx_seq_one_letter_code
_entity_poly.pdbx_strand_id
1 'polypeptide(L)'
;MTTFDGVRVLFETGTAADGWADDWSRSEAHRPNGCETAPDEAFFGELAARINIGPEARQACARASVMLRDNPVLWRLFRHCHWCLFGRDGYPHDVMAHWPPVPAAVHPAAPLFYALVLLAGIPAVLERNRVLSIPDAITLETLGDLDRWLIEYRKVHGCWGYSNLYWLWNHFQGRIFSLGRLQFCFDPYEFDYRAFRHRDNTGIRLMAPAGIKVRTDGQYDGVSGVRDPAAFITGGWETPGRIQAHPVSPDGWIQPAAETLDKREWEEVLSPRDTGISVHIPAGTPLDPALCAASFRQAEGFFRRHFPDYTVRAYFTVTWLFDNTLAQVLPPDSNVIRFQRMFHLFPFPQANDRQMWERVFDSPGGRPANPPCRTSLQRAILAHIDRGGHFHIGGGLILPPVVAATPTA
;
A
#
# COMPACT_ATOMS: atom_id res chain seq x y z
N MET A 1 9.81 -32.65 -20.97
CA MET A 1 9.41 -32.29 -19.59
C MET A 1 9.33 -30.79 -19.33
N THR A 2 9.89 -29.91 -20.18
CA THR A 2 9.77 -28.43 -20.04
C THR A 2 8.56 -27.82 -20.76
N THR A 3 7.59 -28.65 -21.17
CA THR A 3 6.31 -28.18 -21.71
C THR A 3 5.44 -27.65 -20.57
N PHE A 4 4.43 -26.85 -20.89
CA PHE A 4 3.46 -26.40 -19.88
C PHE A 4 2.73 -27.58 -19.22
N ASP A 5 2.43 -28.65 -19.97
CA ASP A 5 1.91 -29.89 -19.38
C ASP A 5 2.87 -30.51 -18.36
N GLY A 6 4.19 -30.38 -18.56
CA GLY A 6 5.18 -30.79 -17.57
C GLY A 6 5.10 -30.02 -16.26
N VAL A 7 4.73 -28.73 -16.32
CA VAL A 7 4.46 -27.90 -15.13
C VAL A 7 3.19 -28.40 -14.42
N ARG A 8 2.11 -28.63 -15.17
CA ARG A 8 0.83 -29.13 -14.62
C ARG A 8 1.00 -30.48 -13.91
N VAL A 9 1.76 -31.38 -14.52
CA VAL A 9 2.06 -32.71 -13.95
C VAL A 9 2.93 -32.58 -12.70
N LEU A 10 4.01 -31.79 -12.76
CA LEU A 10 4.94 -31.65 -11.63
C LEU A 10 4.27 -31.05 -10.39
N PHE A 11 3.29 -30.17 -10.58
CA PHE A 11 2.68 -29.43 -9.47
C PHE A 11 1.33 -29.98 -9.02
N GLU A 12 0.80 -31.01 -9.69
CA GLU A 12 -0.54 -31.57 -9.42
C GLU A 12 -1.65 -30.49 -9.43
N THR A 13 -1.44 -29.38 -10.14
CA THR A 13 -2.23 -28.14 -10.01
C THR A 13 -3.61 -28.17 -10.67
N GLY A 14 -3.97 -29.24 -11.40
CA GLY A 14 -5.22 -29.25 -12.18
C GLY A 14 -5.30 -28.06 -13.15
N THR A 15 -6.40 -27.30 -13.15
CA THR A 15 -6.60 -26.06 -13.92
C THR A 15 -6.04 -24.80 -13.22
N ALA A 16 -5.56 -24.89 -11.97
CA ALA A 16 -5.04 -23.74 -11.24
C ALA A 16 -3.75 -23.15 -11.84
N ALA A 17 -3.06 -23.91 -12.70
CA ALA A 17 -1.87 -23.45 -13.43
C ALA A 17 -2.19 -22.67 -14.71
N ASP A 18 -3.45 -22.61 -15.16
CA ASP A 18 -3.81 -22.01 -16.45
C ASP A 18 -3.39 -20.52 -16.55
N GLY A 19 -3.22 -19.82 -15.41
CA GLY A 19 -2.65 -18.46 -15.37
C GLY A 19 -1.19 -18.33 -15.85
N TRP A 20 -0.44 -19.43 -15.97
CA TRP A 20 0.89 -19.45 -16.61
C TRP A 20 0.87 -20.00 -18.05
N ALA A 21 -0.30 -20.46 -18.54
CA ALA A 21 -0.39 -21.06 -19.87
C ALA A 21 -0.23 -20.00 -20.97
N ASP A 22 -0.80 -18.82 -20.71
CA ASP A 22 -0.75 -17.69 -21.63
C ASP A 22 0.70 -17.29 -21.92
N ASP A 23 0.99 -17.08 -23.20
CA ASP A 23 2.32 -16.70 -23.69
C ASP A 23 3.47 -17.67 -23.37
N TRP A 24 3.19 -18.91 -22.95
CA TRP A 24 4.23 -19.89 -22.65
C TRP A 24 5.22 -20.02 -23.82
N SER A 25 4.73 -20.25 -25.05
CA SER A 25 5.57 -20.36 -26.25
C SER A 25 6.36 -19.08 -26.56
N ARG A 26 5.77 -17.90 -26.34
CA ARG A 26 6.43 -16.61 -26.60
C ARG A 26 7.64 -16.38 -25.69
N SER A 27 7.60 -16.89 -24.47
CA SER A 27 8.70 -16.77 -23.51
C SER A 27 9.86 -17.76 -23.72
N GLU A 28 9.80 -18.66 -24.70
CA GLU A 28 10.79 -19.75 -24.86
C GLU A 28 12.21 -19.26 -25.15
N ALA A 29 12.32 -18.21 -25.96
CA ALA A 29 13.60 -17.58 -26.29
C ALA A 29 14.12 -16.66 -25.17
N HIS A 30 13.31 -16.33 -24.16
CA HIS A 30 13.70 -15.40 -23.11
C HIS A 30 14.86 -15.93 -22.28
N ARG A 31 15.81 -15.06 -21.97
CA ARG A 31 16.99 -15.35 -21.14
C ARG A 31 17.08 -14.28 -20.07
N PRO A 32 16.55 -14.52 -18.86
CA PRO A 32 16.65 -13.58 -17.75
C PRO A 32 18.10 -13.16 -17.54
N ASN A 33 18.39 -11.86 -17.66
CA ASN A 33 19.74 -11.31 -17.52
C ASN A 33 20.79 -11.96 -18.44
N GLY A 34 20.38 -12.47 -19.61
CA GLY A 34 21.27 -13.16 -20.55
C GLY A 34 21.69 -14.57 -20.12
N CYS A 35 21.16 -15.10 -19.01
CA CYS A 35 21.53 -16.42 -18.51
C CYS A 35 20.92 -17.55 -19.37
N GLU A 36 21.78 -18.40 -19.94
CA GLU A 36 21.36 -19.63 -20.65
C GLU A 36 20.96 -20.76 -19.69
N THR A 37 21.65 -20.84 -18.55
CA THR A 37 21.41 -21.79 -17.46
C THR A 37 20.85 -21.08 -16.22
N ALA A 38 20.35 -21.86 -15.27
CA ALA A 38 19.86 -21.31 -14.01
C ALA A 38 20.97 -20.55 -13.25
N PRO A 39 20.75 -19.28 -12.84
CA PRO A 39 21.73 -18.52 -12.07
C PRO A 39 22.07 -19.18 -10.74
N ASP A 40 23.27 -18.90 -10.23
CA ASP A 40 23.80 -19.51 -9.00
C ASP A 40 23.51 -18.71 -7.73
N GLU A 41 24.02 -19.21 -6.60
CA GLU A 41 23.84 -18.58 -5.29
C GLU A 41 24.48 -17.19 -5.22
N ALA A 42 25.61 -16.97 -5.91
CA ALA A 42 26.30 -15.69 -5.91
C ALA A 42 25.43 -14.62 -6.60
N PHE A 43 24.84 -14.96 -7.74
CA PHE A 43 23.92 -14.07 -8.46
C PHE A 43 22.77 -13.58 -7.59
N PHE A 44 22.01 -14.49 -6.97
CA PHE A 44 20.88 -14.10 -6.12
C PHE A 44 21.32 -13.45 -4.81
N GLY A 45 22.47 -13.87 -4.26
CA GLY A 45 23.06 -13.27 -3.08
C GLY A 45 23.47 -11.81 -3.29
N GLU A 46 24.02 -11.48 -4.45
CA GLU A 46 24.38 -10.10 -4.84
C GLU A 46 23.14 -9.22 -5.05
N LEU A 47 22.14 -9.72 -5.79
CA LEU A 47 20.90 -9.00 -6.03
C LEU A 47 20.13 -8.73 -4.74
N ALA A 48 20.03 -9.72 -3.86
CA ALA A 48 19.43 -9.55 -2.54
C ALA A 48 20.19 -8.51 -1.71
N ALA A 49 21.53 -8.53 -1.74
CA ALA A 49 22.34 -7.53 -1.03
C ALA A 49 22.13 -6.11 -1.57
N ARG A 50 21.96 -5.93 -2.90
CA ARG A 50 21.74 -4.61 -3.52
C ARG A 50 20.51 -3.88 -3.01
N ILE A 51 19.46 -4.61 -2.62
CA ILE A 51 18.22 -4.05 -2.08
C ILE A 51 18.14 -4.16 -0.55
N ASN A 52 19.29 -4.34 0.12
CA ASN A 52 19.42 -4.43 1.57
C ASN A 52 18.64 -5.61 2.23
N ILE A 53 18.49 -6.69 1.48
CA ILE A 53 18.48 -8.09 1.94
C ILE A 53 19.01 -8.39 3.36
N GLY A 54 18.21 -8.64 4.40
CA GLY A 54 18.73 -9.12 5.68
C GLY A 54 19.58 -10.41 5.52
N PRO A 55 20.65 -10.63 6.29
CA PRO A 55 21.65 -11.67 6.00
C PRO A 55 21.06 -13.09 5.97
N GLU A 56 20.15 -13.43 6.88
CA GLU A 56 19.49 -14.74 6.92
C GLU A 56 18.56 -14.95 5.71
N ALA A 57 17.75 -13.94 5.38
CA ALA A 57 16.85 -13.96 4.23
C ALA A 57 17.64 -14.04 2.91
N ARG A 58 18.72 -13.27 2.78
CA ARG A 58 19.64 -13.29 1.65
C ARG A 58 20.23 -14.68 1.44
N GLN A 59 20.70 -15.32 2.51
CA GLN A 59 21.26 -16.66 2.43
C GLN A 59 20.20 -17.70 2.03
N ALA A 60 18.95 -17.52 2.47
CA ALA A 60 17.85 -18.38 2.07
C ALA A 60 17.52 -18.22 0.57
N CYS A 61 17.42 -16.99 0.07
CA CYS A 61 17.23 -16.71 -1.36
C CYS A 61 18.37 -17.27 -2.21
N ALA A 62 19.63 -17.06 -1.80
CA ALA A 62 20.80 -17.55 -2.52
C ALA A 62 20.76 -19.09 -2.67
N ARG A 63 20.57 -19.82 -1.56
CA ARG A 63 20.48 -21.29 -1.57
C ARG A 63 19.26 -21.83 -2.30
N ALA A 64 18.16 -21.07 -2.34
CA ALA A 64 16.96 -21.45 -3.07
C ALA A 64 17.20 -21.57 -4.59
N SER A 65 18.25 -20.92 -5.14
CA SER A 65 18.61 -21.03 -6.56
C SER A 65 18.92 -22.46 -7.02
N VAL A 66 19.36 -23.34 -6.10
CA VAL A 66 19.57 -24.77 -6.36
C VAL A 66 18.31 -25.44 -6.93
N MET A 67 17.11 -25.01 -6.50
CA MET A 67 15.86 -25.56 -7.02
C MET A 67 15.69 -25.32 -8.53
N LEU A 68 16.22 -24.20 -9.05
CA LEU A 68 16.15 -23.88 -10.48
C LEU A 68 17.18 -24.68 -11.26
N ARG A 69 18.37 -24.90 -10.67
CA ARG A 69 19.45 -25.68 -11.29
C ARG A 69 19.09 -27.14 -11.45
N ASP A 70 18.53 -27.74 -10.41
CA ASP A 70 18.29 -29.18 -10.34
C ASP A 70 16.95 -29.59 -10.99
N ASN A 71 16.10 -28.61 -11.33
CA ASN A 71 14.79 -28.86 -11.94
C ASN A 71 14.58 -28.03 -13.22
N PRO A 72 14.78 -28.62 -14.41
CA PRO A 72 14.56 -27.94 -15.69
C PRO A 72 13.15 -27.38 -15.90
N VAL A 73 12.12 -27.97 -15.26
CA VAL A 73 10.74 -27.46 -15.32
C VAL A 73 10.62 -26.17 -14.54
N LEU A 74 11.18 -26.11 -13.32
CA LEU A 74 11.22 -24.88 -12.52
C LEU A 74 12.05 -23.80 -13.18
N TRP A 75 13.19 -24.13 -13.80
CA TRP A 75 13.94 -23.17 -14.59
C TRP A 75 13.12 -22.62 -15.75
N ARG A 76 12.39 -23.47 -16.47
CA ARG A 76 11.55 -23.04 -17.58
C ARG A 76 10.41 -22.12 -17.12
N LEU A 77 9.76 -22.45 -16.00
CA LEU A 77 8.71 -21.61 -15.40
C LEU A 77 9.29 -20.28 -14.92
N PHE A 78 10.47 -20.29 -14.30
CA PHE A 78 11.14 -19.07 -13.86
C PHE A 78 11.39 -18.11 -15.02
N ARG A 79 11.90 -18.62 -16.15
CA ARG A 79 12.08 -17.82 -17.37
C ARG A 79 10.76 -17.28 -17.90
N HIS A 80 9.70 -18.07 -17.85
CA HIS A 80 8.37 -17.64 -18.26
C HIS A 80 7.85 -16.49 -17.38
N CYS A 81 7.82 -16.67 -16.05
CA CYS A 81 7.36 -15.64 -15.12
C CYS A 81 8.20 -14.37 -15.23
N HIS A 82 9.53 -14.49 -15.36
CA HIS A 82 10.39 -13.33 -15.56
C HIS A 82 10.10 -12.63 -16.90
N TRP A 83 9.82 -13.37 -17.98
CA TRP A 83 9.44 -12.75 -19.25
C TRP A 83 8.11 -12.01 -19.13
N CYS A 84 7.10 -12.63 -18.50
CA CYS A 84 5.80 -12.00 -18.28
C CYS A 84 5.95 -10.68 -17.52
N LEU A 85 6.75 -10.67 -16.44
CA LEU A 85 6.91 -9.46 -15.62
C LEU A 85 7.86 -8.43 -16.24
N PHE A 86 9.00 -8.86 -16.80
CA PHE A 86 10.11 -7.94 -17.14
C PHE A 86 10.55 -8.01 -18.60
N GLY A 87 10.02 -8.96 -19.38
CA GLY A 87 10.38 -9.16 -20.80
C GLY A 87 9.33 -8.67 -21.79
N ARG A 88 8.17 -8.21 -21.31
CA ARG A 88 7.11 -7.59 -22.12
C ARG A 88 6.47 -6.43 -21.39
N ASP A 89 5.84 -5.56 -22.15
CA ASP A 89 5.05 -4.46 -21.59
C ASP A 89 3.64 -4.93 -21.22
N GLY A 90 3.12 -4.37 -20.13
CA GLY A 90 1.71 -4.45 -19.76
C GLY A 90 1.17 -5.85 -19.49
N TYR A 91 1.92 -6.72 -18.82
CA TYR A 91 1.36 -8.00 -18.38
C TYR A 91 0.20 -7.78 -17.39
N PRO A 92 -0.96 -8.44 -17.57
CA PRO A 92 -2.14 -8.15 -16.76
C PRO A 92 -1.93 -8.46 -15.27
N HIS A 93 -2.18 -7.46 -14.43
CA HIS A 93 -1.98 -7.56 -12.98
C HIS A 93 -2.92 -8.57 -12.34
N ASP A 94 -4.16 -8.65 -12.82
CA ASP A 94 -5.19 -9.60 -12.39
C ASP A 94 -4.81 -11.04 -12.73
N VAL A 95 -4.28 -11.31 -13.92
CA VAL A 95 -3.81 -12.65 -14.31
C VAL A 95 -2.65 -13.08 -13.39
N MET A 96 -1.66 -12.21 -13.22
CA MET A 96 -0.53 -12.48 -12.34
C MET A 96 -0.95 -12.72 -10.88
N ALA A 97 -1.97 -11.99 -10.40
CA ALA A 97 -2.46 -12.11 -9.02
C ALA A 97 -2.97 -13.52 -8.69
N HIS A 98 -3.41 -14.26 -9.71
CA HIS A 98 -3.93 -15.62 -9.59
C HIS A 98 -2.89 -16.71 -9.90
N TRP A 99 -1.63 -16.34 -10.13
CA TRP A 99 -0.56 -17.33 -10.29
C TRP A 99 -0.45 -18.20 -9.04
N PRO A 100 -0.51 -19.54 -9.17
CA PRO A 100 -0.48 -20.41 -8.00
C PRO A 100 0.91 -20.45 -7.36
N PRO A 101 1.03 -20.75 -6.06
CA PRO A 101 2.33 -21.01 -5.44
C PRO A 101 2.96 -22.28 -6.02
N VAL A 102 4.28 -22.34 -6.07
CA VAL A 102 4.97 -23.60 -6.37
C VAL A 102 4.79 -24.53 -5.16
N PRO A 103 4.30 -25.78 -5.33
CA PRO A 103 4.05 -26.67 -4.20
C PRO A 103 5.33 -27.03 -3.45
N ALA A 104 5.26 -27.05 -2.12
CA ALA A 104 6.39 -27.44 -1.26
C ALA A 104 6.86 -28.89 -1.49
N ALA A 105 5.98 -29.75 -2.01
CA ALA A 105 6.32 -31.13 -2.40
C ALA A 105 7.33 -31.20 -3.56
N VAL A 106 7.43 -30.15 -4.38
CA VAL A 106 8.39 -30.07 -5.49
C VAL A 106 9.80 -29.78 -4.98
N HIS A 107 9.91 -28.86 -4.02
CA HIS A 107 11.18 -28.50 -3.40
C HIS A 107 10.95 -27.78 -2.06
N PRO A 108 11.75 -28.03 -1.00
CA PRO A 108 11.58 -27.35 0.29
C PRO A 108 11.67 -25.82 0.23
N ALA A 109 12.42 -25.27 -0.74
CA ALA A 109 12.55 -23.83 -0.98
C ALA A 109 11.53 -23.26 -1.97
N ALA A 110 10.54 -24.04 -2.43
CA ALA A 110 9.50 -23.60 -3.35
C ALA A 110 8.77 -22.30 -2.94
N PRO A 111 8.53 -22.01 -1.63
CA PRO A 111 7.97 -20.73 -1.20
C PRO A 111 8.79 -19.49 -1.60
N LEU A 112 10.07 -19.64 -1.94
CA LEU A 112 10.93 -18.53 -2.38
C LEU A 112 10.93 -18.33 -3.89
N PHE A 113 10.23 -19.16 -4.67
CA PHE A 113 10.28 -19.12 -6.13
C PHE A 113 10.00 -17.73 -6.70
N TYR A 114 8.90 -17.08 -6.27
CA TYR A 114 8.56 -15.74 -6.75
C TYR A 114 9.49 -14.65 -6.22
N ALA A 115 10.09 -14.82 -5.03
CA ALA A 115 11.13 -13.91 -4.56
C ALA A 115 12.35 -13.95 -5.49
N LEU A 116 12.74 -15.13 -5.99
CA LEU A 116 13.82 -15.24 -6.98
C LEU A 116 13.44 -14.55 -8.31
N VAL A 117 12.20 -14.72 -8.79
CA VAL A 117 11.72 -14.05 -10.01
C VAL A 117 11.83 -12.53 -9.86
N LEU A 118 11.39 -11.97 -8.73
CA LEU A 118 11.50 -10.55 -8.44
C LEU A 118 12.97 -10.09 -8.33
N LEU A 119 13.82 -10.82 -7.60
CA LEU A 119 15.25 -10.49 -7.49
C LEU A 119 15.90 -10.38 -8.86
N ALA A 120 15.68 -11.36 -9.73
CA ALA A 120 16.23 -11.34 -11.10
C ALA A 120 15.68 -10.19 -11.97
N GLY A 121 14.56 -9.58 -11.60
CA GLY A 121 14.01 -8.40 -12.25
C GLY A 121 14.67 -7.07 -11.85
N ILE A 122 15.46 -7.03 -10.77
CA ILE A 122 16.11 -5.80 -10.28
C ILE A 122 16.87 -5.04 -11.40
N PRO A 123 17.70 -5.69 -12.25
CA PRO A 123 18.40 -5.00 -13.33
C PRO A 123 17.45 -4.33 -14.35
N ALA A 124 16.35 -4.99 -14.71
CA ALA A 124 15.36 -4.42 -15.64
C ALA A 124 14.64 -3.20 -15.03
N VAL A 125 14.31 -3.25 -13.74
CA VAL A 125 13.69 -2.12 -13.05
C VAL A 125 14.63 -0.93 -12.94
N LEU A 126 15.92 -1.15 -12.62
CA LEU A 126 16.93 -0.11 -12.61
C LEU A 126 17.05 0.58 -13.97
N GLU A 127 17.11 -0.20 -15.04
CA GLU A 127 17.21 0.35 -16.39
C GLU A 127 15.99 1.20 -16.75
N ARG A 128 14.77 0.68 -16.52
CA ARG A 128 13.53 1.44 -16.76
C ARG A 128 13.50 2.74 -15.95
N ASN A 129 13.89 2.69 -14.67
CA ASN A 129 13.86 3.86 -13.81
C ASN A 129 14.93 4.90 -14.20
N ARG A 130 16.09 4.47 -14.70
CA ARG A 130 17.12 5.38 -15.25
C ARG A 130 16.66 6.13 -16.48
N VAL A 131 15.84 5.51 -17.34
CA VAL A 131 15.20 6.21 -18.49
C VAL A 131 14.33 7.38 -17.99
N LEU A 132 13.68 7.23 -16.83
CA LEU A 132 12.92 8.28 -16.15
C LEU A 132 13.80 9.22 -15.29
N SER A 133 15.13 9.08 -15.37
CA SER A 133 16.11 9.78 -14.54
C SER A 133 15.93 9.59 -13.04
N ILE A 134 15.25 8.53 -12.61
CA ILE A 134 15.05 8.21 -11.19
C ILE A 134 16.37 7.70 -10.61
N PRO A 135 16.86 8.27 -9.48
CA PRO A 135 18.07 7.79 -8.83
C PRO A 135 17.99 6.30 -8.46
N ASP A 136 19.07 5.56 -8.74
CA ASP A 136 19.21 4.14 -8.39
C ASP A 136 18.90 3.89 -6.90
N ALA A 137 19.32 4.78 -6.00
CA ALA A 137 19.07 4.68 -4.57
C ALA A 137 17.57 4.59 -4.24
N ILE A 138 16.71 5.39 -4.88
CA ILE A 138 15.25 5.34 -4.70
C ILE A 138 14.71 4.00 -5.20
N THR A 139 15.21 3.52 -6.34
CA THR A 139 14.82 2.23 -6.89
C THR A 139 15.18 1.10 -5.93
N LEU A 140 16.43 1.04 -5.47
CA LEU A 140 16.90 -0.02 -4.57
C LEU A 140 16.18 0.01 -3.22
N GLU A 141 15.95 1.20 -2.65
CA GLU A 141 15.18 1.36 -1.41
C GLU A 141 13.73 0.88 -1.58
N THR A 142 13.11 1.20 -2.72
CA THR A 142 11.76 0.75 -3.07
C THR A 142 11.69 -0.77 -3.18
N LEU A 143 12.61 -1.39 -3.90
CA LEU A 143 12.63 -2.85 -4.09
C LEU A 143 12.99 -3.61 -2.79
N GLY A 144 13.64 -2.94 -1.83
CA GLY A 144 13.94 -3.48 -0.51
C GLY A 144 12.72 -3.85 0.33
N ASP A 145 11.50 -3.46 -0.06
CA ASP A 145 10.27 -3.92 0.60
C ASP A 145 10.14 -5.45 0.59
N LEU A 146 10.79 -6.13 -0.37
CA LEU A 146 10.88 -7.59 -0.41
C LEU A 146 11.39 -8.20 0.90
N ASP A 147 12.37 -7.57 1.57
CA ASP A 147 12.89 -8.06 2.86
C ASP A 147 11.79 -8.16 3.92
N ARG A 148 10.93 -7.14 3.99
CA ARG A 148 9.82 -7.08 4.96
C ARG A 148 8.84 -8.24 4.75
N TRP A 149 8.53 -8.56 3.50
CA TRP A 149 7.62 -9.66 3.18
C TRP A 149 8.25 -11.03 3.39
N LEU A 150 9.56 -11.17 3.19
CA LEU A 150 10.29 -12.40 3.55
C LEU A 150 10.25 -12.64 5.06
N ILE A 151 10.46 -11.58 5.86
CA ILE A 151 10.40 -11.64 7.33
C ILE A 151 8.99 -11.98 7.80
N GLU A 152 7.97 -11.31 7.24
CA GLU A 152 6.58 -11.55 7.60
C GLU A 152 6.15 -12.98 7.27
N TYR A 153 6.51 -13.48 6.09
CA TYR A 153 6.24 -14.86 5.71
C TYR A 153 6.88 -15.83 6.72
N ARG A 154 8.14 -15.61 7.11
CA ARG A 154 8.82 -16.45 8.11
C ARG A 154 8.16 -16.40 9.47
N LYS A 155 7.69 -15.23 9.91
CA LYS A 155 6.97 -15.07 11.17
C LYS A 155 5.69 -15.92 11.20
N VAL A 156 4.96 -15.97 10.09
CA VAL A 156 3.69 -16.71 9.98
C VAL A 156 3.90 -18.21 9.75
N HIS A 157 4.87 -18.59 8.92
CA HIS A 157 5.02 -19.97 8.44
C HIS A 157 6.19 -20.74 9.06
N GLY A 158 7.08 -20.07 9.80
CA GLY A 158 8.27 -20.68 10.39
C GLY A 158 9.41 -20.97 9.41
N CYS A 159 9.22 -20.75 8.10
CA CYS A 159 10.22 -20.93 7.05
C CYS A 159 10.30 -19.68 6.15
N TRP A 160 11.41 -19.52 5.41
CA TRP A 160 11.54 -18.42 4.45
C TRP A 160 10.68 -18.68 3.21
N GLY A 161 9.97 -17.65 2.76
CA GLY A 161 9.11 -17.71 1.58
C GLY A 161 8.48 -16.36 1.29
N TYR A 162 7.64 -16.31 0.26
CA TYR A 162 6.96 -15.11 -0.19
C TYR A 162 5.68 -15.46 -0.95
N SER A 163 4.59 -14.74 -0.66
CA SER A 163 3.27 -15.02 -1.26
C SER A 163 2.49 -13.79 -1.74
N ASN A 164 2.95 -12.57 -1.48
CA ASN A 164 2.18 -11.35 -1.79
C ASN A 164 2.57 -10.71 -3.13
N LEU A 165 2.69 -11.51 -4.19
CA LEU A 165 3.19 -11.07 -5.50
C LEU A 165 2.44 -9.86 -6.05
N TYR A 166 1.12 -9.83 -5.86
CA TYR A 166 0.24 -8.71 -6.22
C TYR A 166 0.75 -7.37 -5.69
N TRP A 167 1.16 -7.32 -4.42
CA TRP A 167 1.63 -6.12 -3.76
C TRP A 167 3.02 -5.67 -4.23
N LEU A 168 4.03 -6.56 -4.20
CA LEU A 168 5.37 -6.12 -4.63
C LEU A 168 5.44 -5.89 -6.13
N TRP A 169 4.51 -6.41 -6.93
CA TRP A 169 4.45 -6.04 -8.32
C TRP A 169 4.31 -4.52 -8.51
N ASN A 170 3.61 -3.81 -7.62
CA ASN A 170 3.60 -2.33 -7.64
C ASN A 170 5.01 -1.72 -7.58
N HIS A 171 5.90 -2.30 -6.77
CA HIS A 171 7.29 -1.83 -6.59
C HIS A 171 8.11 -2.12 -7.85
N PHE A 172 7.99 -3.35 -8.35
CA PHE A 172 8.74 -3.81 -9.52
C PHE A 172 8.20 -3.27 -10.84
N GLN A 173 6.97 -2.77 -10.90
CA GLN A 173 6.40 -2.14 -12.08
C GLN A 173 6.48 -0.60 -12.07
N GLY A 174 7.07 0.00 -11.03
CA GLY A 174 7.25 1.46 -10.94
C GLY A 174 5.98 2.22 -10.61
N ARG A 175 5.02 1.57 -9.94
CA ARG A 175 3.79 2.23 -9.44
C ARG A 175 3.96 2.86 -8.07
N ILE A 176 4.85 2.33 -7.24
CA ILE A 176 5.12 2.80 -5.88
C ILE A 176 6.60 3.13 -5.70
N PHE A 177 6.89 4.17 -4.92
CA PHE A 177 8.25 4.60 -4.59
C PHE A 177 8.40 4.84 -3.09
N SER A 178 9.47 4.32 -2.50
CA SER A 178 9.90 4.69 -1.15
C SER A 178 10.64 6.01 -1.19
N LEU A 179 10.11 7.03 -0.51
CA LEU A 179 10.66 8.38 -0.48
C LEU A 179 10.79 8.79 0.99
N GLY A 180 11.88 8.36 1.63
CA GLY A 180 12.12 8.57 3.06
C GLY A 180 11.31 7.61 3.93
N ARG A 181 10.58 8.12 4.92
CA ARG A 181 9.79 7.29 5.83
C ARG A 181 8.54 6.66 5.19
N LEU A 182 8.00 7.26 4.14
CA LEU A 182 6.73 6.87 3.52
C LEU A 182 6.91 6.32 2.11
N GLN A 183 5.92 5.59 1.64
CA GLN A 183 5.81 5.08 0.28
C GLN A 183 4.65 5.77 -0.44
N PHE A 184 4.81 6.01 -1.74
CA PHE A 184 3.87 6.79 -2.55
C PHE A 184 3.52 6.01 -3.81
N CYS A 185 2.24 5.66 -3.99
CA CYS A 185 1.76 4.84 -5.10
C CYS A 185 0.78 5.63 -5.99
N PHE A 186 0.90 5.46 -7.31
CA PHE A 186 -0.04 6.02 -8.27
C PHE A 186 -1.38 5.32 -8.17
N ASP A 187 -2.37 5.97 -7.56
CA ASP A 187 -3.73 5.44 -7.47
C ASP A 187 -4.76 6.57 -7.69
N PRO A 188 -5.85 6.30 -8.41
CA PRO A 188 -6.92 7.28 -8.53
C PRO A 188 -7.50 7.60 -7.16
N TYR A 189 -7.96 8.84 -6.98
CA TYR A 189 -8.70 9.21 -5.79
C TYR A 189 -10.12 8.64 -5.87
N GLU A 190 -10.34 7.50 -5.22
CA GLU A 190 -11.60 6.73 -5.31
C GLU A 190 -12.65 7.10 -4.26
N PHE A 191 -12.46 8.21 -3.53
CA PHE A 191 -13.40 8.64 -2.50
C PHE A 191 -14.35 9.72 -3.02
N ASP A 192 -15.57 9.72 -2.48
CA ASP A 192 -16.61 10.67 -2.91
C ASP A 192 -16.53 12.05 -2.23
N TYR A 193 -15.51 12.28 -1.38
CA TYR A 193 -15.29 13.57 -0.74
C TYR A 193 -14.67 14.58 -1.70
N ARG A 194 -15.17 15.81 -1.72
CA ARG A 194 -14.67 16.90 -2.57
C ARG A 194 -13.92 17.92 -1.72
N ALA A 195 -12.79 18.43 -2.21
CA ALA A 195 -12.03 19.44 -1.49
C ALA A 195 -12.03 20.79 -2.22
N PHE A 196 -12.27 21.84 -1.45
CA PHE A 196 -12.27 23.22 -1.91
C PHE A 196 -11.19 24.02 -1.18
N ARG A 197 -10.48 24.86 -1.92
CA ARG A 197 -9.49 25.79 -1.38
C ARG A 197 -10.00 27.21 -1.55
N HIS A 198 -9.92 28.02 -0.49
CA HIS A 198 -10.23 29.43 -0.61
C HIS A 198 -9.15 30.13 -1.44
N ARG A 199 -9.53 31.02 -2.36
CA ARG A 199 -8.62 31.65 -3.33
C ARG A 199 -7.53 32.53 -2.71
N ASP A 200 -7.75 33.05 -1.51
CA ASP A 200 -6.73 33.77 -0.73
C ASP A 200 -5.82 32.85 0.12
N ASN A 201 -5.96 31.53 -0.02
CA ASN A 201 -5.27 30.49 0.75
C ASN A 201 -5.54 30.49 2.26
N THR A 202 -6.65 31.07 2.74
CA THR A 202 -7.03 31.06 4.16
C THR A 202 -7.50 29.71 4.69
N GLY A 203 -7.86 28.76 3.82
CA GLY A 203 -8.25 27.43 4.29
C GLY A 203 -8.70 26.45 3.23
N ILE A 204 -8.94 25.23 3.71
CA ILE A 204 -9.49 24.11 2.95
C ILE A 204 -10.85 23.74 3.55
N ARG A 205 -11.78 23.32 2.70
CA ARG A 205 -13.04 22.70 3.07
C ARG A 205 -13.16 21.35 2.40
N LEU A 206 -13.28 20.30 3.21
CA LEU A 206 -13.62 18.97 2.74
C LEU A 206 -15.14 18.80 2.85
N MET A 207 -15.79 18.40 1.77
CA MET A 207 -17.24 18.27 1.67
C MET A 207 -17.62 16.80 1.50
N ALA A 208 -18.53 16.32 2.34
CA ALA A 208 -19.04 14.96 2.30
C ALA A 208 -20.00 14.75 1.10
N PRO A 209 -20.07 13.52 0.55
CA PRO A 209 -21.08 13.20 -0.46
C PRO A 209 -22.50 13.33 0.11
N ALA A 210 -23.47 13.60 -0.76
CA ALA A 210 -24.89 13.58 -0.40
C ALA A 210 -25.44 12.14 -0.32
N GLY A 211 -26.53 11.95 0.41
CA GLY A 211 -27.24 10.67 0.49
C GLY A 211 -26.62 9.64 1.44
N ILE A 212 -25.61 10.01 2.23
CA ILE A 212 -25.03 9.12 3.24
C ILE A 212 -25.74 9.29 4.58
N LYS A 213 -25.99 8.19 5.28
CA LYS A 213 -26.56 8.20 6.63
C LYS A 213 -25.43 8.31 7.66
N VAL A 214 -25.46 9.37 8.46
CA VAL A 214 -24.39 9.78 9.37
C VAL A 214 -24.93 9.92 10.78
N ARG A 215 -24.24 9.33 11.76
CA ARG A 215 -24.57 9.45 13.18
C ARG A 215 -24.34 10.87 13.69
N THR A 216 -24.90 11.21 14.84
CA THR A 216 -24.72 12.53 15.47
C THR A 216 -23.26 12.85 15.82
N ASP A 217 -22.41 11.83 15.96
CA ASP A 217 -20.97 11.99 16.15
C ASP A 217 -20.21 12.34 14.86
N GLY A 218 -20.84 12.25 13.68
CA GLY A 218 -20.24 12.56 12.39
C GLY A 218 -19.60 11.36 11.66
N GLN A 219 -19.78 10.13 12.16
CA GLN A 219 -19.38 8.89 11.48
C GLN A 219 -20.52 8.27 10.67
N TYR A 220 -20.19 7.38 9.73
CA TYR A 220 -21.21 6.60 9.01
C TYR A 220 -22.04 5.73 9.97
N ASP A 221 -23.37 5.73 9.78
CA ASP A 221 -24.28 4.88 10.56
C ASP A 221 -24.03 3.39 10.29
N GLY A 222 -23.82 2.60 11.35
CA GLY A 222 -23.53 1.17 11.27
C GLY A 222 -22.04 0.81 11.27
N VAL A 223 -21.13 1.78 11.15
CA VAL A 223 -19.68 1.53 11.32
C VAL A 223 -19.40 0.96 12.71
N SER A 224 -18.57 -0.07 12.76
CA SER A 224 -18.27 -0.87 13.96
C SER A 224 -19.52 -1.43 14.68
N GLY A 225 -20.61 -1.63 13.94
CA GLY A 225 -21.87 -2.15 14.49
C GLY A 225 -22.69 -1.12 15.27
N VAL A 226 -22.25 0.13 15.35
CA VAL A 226 -22.91 1.18 16.11
C VAL A 226 -23.87 1.97 15.23
N ARG A 227 -25.14 2.02 15.63
CA ARG A 227 -26.21 2.75 14.96
C ARG A 227 -26.76 3.86 15.84
N ASP A 228 -27.16 4.96 15.23
CA ASP A 228 -27.74 6.11 15.89
C ASP A 228 -29.17 6.38 15.38
N PRO A 229 -30.20 6.26 16.23
CA PRO A 229 -31.57 6.64 15.87
C PRO A 229 -31.74 8.11 15.49
N ALA A 230 -30.87 8.99 15.97
CA ALA A 230 -30.84 10.41 15.66
C ALA A 230 -29.92 10.76 14.48
N ALA A 231 -29.44 9.75 13.75
CA ALA A 231 -28.64 9.94 12.54
C ALA A 231 -29.37 10.82 11.50
N PHE A 232 -28.60 11.61 10.76
CA PHE A 232 -29.07 12.46 9.67
C PHE A 232 -28.61 11.90 8.32
N ILE A 233 -29.21 12.38 7.23
CA ILE A 233 -28.76 12.08 5.87
C ILE A 233 -28.10 13.34 5.32
N THR A 234 -26.88 13.22 4.81
CA THR A 234 -26.22 14.36 4.16
C THR A 234 -27.01 14.81 2.93
N GLY A 235 -27.26 16.10 2.84
CA GLY A 235 -27.84 16.73 1.66
C GLY A 235 -26.81 17.53 0.88
N GLY A 236 -27.28 18.15 -0.19
CA GLY A 236 -26.50 19.13 -0.94
C GLY A 236 -27.13 19.48 -2.26
N TRP A 237 -26.68 20.58 -2.84
CA TRP A 237 -27.03 21.01 -4.18
C TRP A 237 -25.88 21.82 -4.77
N GLU A 238 -25.87 21.94 -6.09
CA GLU A 238 -24.85 22.68 -6.80
C GLU A 238 -25.44 23.48 -7.94
N THR A 239 -24.97 24.71 -8.06
CA THR A 239 -25.24 25.63 -9.18
C THR A 239 -23.91 26.05 -9.80
N PRO A 240 -23.92 26.78 -10.94
CA PRO A 240 -22.69 27.31 -11.50
C PRO A 240 -21.90 28.23 -10.54
N GLY A 241 -22.57 28.93 -9.62
CA GLY A 241 -21.93 29.89 -8.71
C GLY A 241 -21.74 29.43 -7.26
N ARG A 242 -22.48 28.41 -6.81
CA ARG A 242 -22.50 27.99 -5.40
C ARG A 242 -22.65 26.48 -5.27
N ILE A 243 -22.09 25.94 -4.20
CA ILE A 243 -22.31 24.56 -3.76
C ILE A 243 -22.71 24.56 -2.29
N GLN A 244 -23.66 23.71 -1.93
CA GLN A 244 -23.99 23.41 -0.54
C GLN A 244 -23.76 21.93 -0.28
N ALA A 245 -23.05 21.61 0.79
CA ALA A 245 -22.79 20.25 1.24
C ALA A 245 -22.46 20.24 2.74
N HIS A 246 -22.37 19.05 3.34
CA HIS A 246 -21.94 18.91 4.74
C HIS A 246 -20.42 18.94 4.83
N PRO A 247 -19.81 19.89 5.56
CA PRO A 247 -18.37 19.93 5.71
C PRO A 247 -17.89 18.81 6.65
N VAL A 248 -16.65 18.40 6.45
CA VAL A 248 -15.93 17.47 7.32
C VAL A 248 -14.91 18.28 8.12
N SER A 249 -14.90 18.15 9.45
CA SER A 249 -13.89 18.78 10.29
C SER A 249 -12.49 18.26 9.94
N PRO A 250 -11.40 19.01 10.20
CA PRO A 250 -10.03 18.53 10.00
C PRO A 250 -9.75 17.20 10.69
N ASP A 251 -10.34 16.98 11.87
CA ASP A 251 -10.22 15.73 12.63
C ASP A 251 -11.23 14.65 12.19
N GLY A 252 -11.88 14.76 11.03
CA GLY A 252 -12.60 13.67 10.40
C GLY A 252 -14.04 13.42 10.85
N TRP A 253 -14.79 14.46 11.24
CA TRP A 253 -16.21 14.34 11.62
C TRP A 253 -17.09 15.10 10.62
N ILE A 254 -18.06 14.42 10.01
CA ILE A 254 -19.05 15.06 9.15
C ILE A 254 -19.98 15.92 10.01
N GLN A 255 -20.12 17.19 9.67
CA GLN A 255 -20.94 18.13 10.42
C GLN A 255 -22.43 18.01 10.02
N PRO A 256 -23.37 18.06 10.99
CA PRO A 256 -24.80 17.99 10.69
C PRO A 256 -25.33 19.23 9.97
N ALA A 257 -24.70 20.39 10.17
CA ALA A 257 -25.06 21.62 9.46
C ALA A 257 -24.36 21.67 8.09
N ALA A 258 -25.14 21.81 7.01
CA ALA A 258 -24.59 22.05 5.68
C ALA A 258 -24.02 23.48 5.57
N GLU A 259 -22.94 23.62 4.81
CA GLU A 259 -22.27 24.89 4.50
C GLU A 259 -22.42 25.20 3.01
N THR A 260 -22.62 26.48 2.67
CA THR A 260 -22.67 26.94 1.28
C THR A 260 -21.40 27.70 0.95
N LEU A 261 -20.67 27.23 -0.07
CA LEU A 261 -19.49 27.92 -0.61
C LEU A 261 -19.85 28.71 -1.88
N ASP A 262 -19.34 29.94 -1.98
CA ASP A 262 -19.36 30.73 -3.23
C ASP A 262 -18.13 30.35 -4.09
N LYS A 263 -18.36 29.90 -5.32
CA LYS A 263 -17.28 29.44 -6.23
C LYS A 263 -16.39 30.57 -6.76
N ARG A 264 -16.78 31.83 -6.51
CA ARG A 264 -15.92 33.00 -6.72
C ARG A 264 -14.82 33.07 -5.66
N GLU A 265 -15.09 32.58 -4.45
CA GLU A 265 -14.17 32.59 -3.31
C GLU A 265 -13.48 31.24 -3.12
N TRP A 266 -14.17 30.16 -3.47
CA TRP A 266 -13.70 28.78 -3.29
C TRP A 266 -13.49 28.09 -4.63
N GLU A 267 -12.30 27.52 -4.81
CA GLU A 267 -11.95 26.71 -5.96
C GLU A 267 -12.01 25.23 -5.59
N GLU A 268 -12.68 24.42 -6.41
CA GLU A 268 -12.60 22.97 -6.28
C GLU A 268 -11.22 22.50 -6.76
N VAL A 269 -10.50 21.84 -5.86
CA VAL A 269 -9.12 21.41 -6.11
C VAL A 269 -8.97 19.89 -6.13
N LEU A 270 -10.00 19.16 -5.66
CA LEU A 270 -10.08 17.70 -5.69
C LEU A 270 -11.52 17.23 -5.84
N SER A 271 -11.75 16.37 -6.83
CA SER A 271 -13.01 15.68 -7.09
C SER A 271 -12.80 14.16 -7.16
N PRO A 272 -13.86 13.34 -7.03
CA PRO A 272 -13.76 11.89 -7.20
C PRO A 272 -13.17 11.53 -8.57
N ARG A 273 -12.30 10.53 -8.60
CA ARG A 273 -11.55 10.02 -9.77
C ARG A 273 -10.43 10.92 -10.28
N ASP A 274 -10.15 12.03 -9.61
CA ASP A 274 -8.93 12.79 -9.87
C ASP A 274 -7.68 11.94 -9.65
N THR A 275 -6.60 12.34 -10.31
CA THR A 275 -5.27 11.75 -10.13
C THR A 275 -4.75 12.02 -8.72
N GLY A 276 -4.38 10.95 -8.01
CA GLY A 276 -3.84 11.06 -6.66
C GLY A 276 -2.67 10.13 -6.42
N ILE A 277 -2.08 10.29 -5.24
CA ILE A 277 -0.98 9.46 -4.78
C ILE A 277 -1.41 8.85 -3.45
N SER A 278 -1.60 7.53 -3.42
CA SER A 278 -1.86 6.83 -2.18
C SER A 278 -0.57 6.76 -1.34
N VAL A 279 -0.70 6.99 -0.05
CA VAL A 279 0.41 7.00 0.91
C VAL A 279 0.39 5.69 1.70
N HIS A 280 1.49 4.97 1.64
CA HIS A 280 1.68 3.71 2.36
C HIS A 280 2.73 3.87 3.47
N ILE A 281 2.48 3.16 4.58
CA ILE A 281 3.25 3.28 5.82
C ILE A 281 3.93 1.92 6.06
N PRO A 282 5.17 1.73 5.57
CA PRO A 282 5.89 0.50 5.81
C PRO A 282 6.17 0.33 7.30
N ALA A 283 6.10 -0.92 7.78
CA ALA A 283 6.50 -1.28 9.13
C ALA A 283 8.01 -1.05 9.32
N GLY A 284 8.40 -0.68 10.54
CA GLY A 284 9.79 -0.40 10.86
C GLY A 284 9.92 0.72 11.88
N THR A 285 10.63 1.79 11.50
CA THR A 285 10.94 2.91 12.40
C THR A 285 9.70 3.71 12.82
N PRO A 286 9.76 4.45 13.94
CA PRO A 286 8.65 5.30 14.36
C PRO A 286 8.19 6.29 13.27
N LEU A 287 6.92 6.70 13.32
CA LEU A 287 6.37 7.79 12.49
C LEU A 287 6.84 9.15 12.99
N ASP A 288 8.16 9.39 12.95
CA ASP A 288 8.73 10.68 13.31
C ASP A 288 8.14 11.79 12.41
N PRO A 289 7.54 12.85 12.99
CA PRO A 289 6.88 13.89 12.20
C PRO A 289 7.81 14.61 11.22
N ALA A 290 9.09 14.80 11.57
CA ALA A 290 10.04 15.48 10.70
C ALA A 290 10.43 14.59 9.51
N LEU A 291 10.59 13.28 9.73
CA LEU A 291 10.82 12.32 8.65
C LEU A 291 9.59 12.18 7.74
N CYS A 292 8.38 12.14 8.29
CA CYS A 292 7.14 12.14 7.51
C CYS A 292 7.01 13.42 6.68
N ALA A 293 7.27 14.60 7.25
CA ALA A 293 7.24 15.86 6.51
C ALA A 293 8.33 15.91 5.42
N ALA A 294 9.51 15.34 5.67
CA ALA A 294 10.56 15.21 4.67
C ALA A 294 10.14 14.30 3.51
N SER A 295 9.44 13.19 3.79
CA SER A 295 8.88 12.31 2.76
C SER A 295 7.93 13.04 1.81
N PHE A 296 7.00 13.86 2.32
CA PHE A 296 6.11 14.62 1.45
C PHE A 296 6.85 15.65 0.59
N ARG A 297 7.83 16.38 1.16
CA ARG A 297 8.66 17.31 0.38
C ARG A 297 9.44 16.58 -0.72
N GLN A 298 9.98 15.40 -0.41
CA GLN A 298 10.67 14.57 -1.39
C GLN A 298 9.70 14.09 -2.48
N ALA A 299 8.48 13.67 -2.12
CA ALA A 299 7.44 13.25 -3.06
C ALA A 299 7.07 14.36 -4.05
N GLU A 300 6.83 15.58 -3.58
CA GLU A 300 6.52 16.71 -4.46
C GLU A 300 7.63 17.01 -5.47
N GLY A 301 8.89 16.96 -5.04
CA GLY A 301 10.03 17.14 -5.93
C GLY A 301 10.20 15.96 -6.89
N PHE A 302 9.96 14.75 -6.41
CA PHE A 302 10.10 13.51 -7.16
C PHE A 302 9.08 13.43 -8.30
N PHE A 303 7.78 13.52 -8.00
CA PHE A 303 6.73 13.40 -9.03
C PHE A 303 6.82 14.52 -10.06
N ARG A 304 7.08 15.77 -9.63
CA ARG A 304 7.27 16.90 -10.55
C ARG A 304 8.44 16.71 -11.52
N ARG A 305 9.53 16.08 -11.07
CA ARG A 305 10.74 15.90 -11.88
C ARG A 305 10.63 14.69 -12.81
N HIS A 306 10.16 13.56 -12.29
CA HIS A 306 10.22 12.27 -12.99
C HIS A 306 8.92 11.91 -13.72
N PHE A 307 7.81 12.57 -13.36
CA PHE A 307 6.48 12.34 -13.93
C PHE A 307 5.75 13.68 -14.19
N PRO A 308 6.33 14.59 -14.99
CA PRO A 308 5.79 15.95 -15.17
C PRO A 308 4.38 15.99 -15.78
N ASP A 309 3.99 14.95 -16.53
CA ASP A 309 2.66 14.84 -17.13
C ASP A 309 1.60 14.34 -16.13
N TYR A 310 2.01 13.91 -14.94
CA TYR A 310 1.10 13.44 -13.89
C TYR A 310 0.79 14.57 -12.91
N THR A 311 -0.43 15.10 -12.96
CA THR A 311 -0.87 16.11 -11.99
C THR A 311 -1.27 15.45 -10.67
N VAL A 312 -0.51 15.65 -9.60
CA VAL A 312 -0.92 15.18 -8.27
C VAL A 312 -1.99 16.13 -7.71
N ARG A 313 -3.24 15.67 -7.56
CA ARG A 313 -4.33 16.45 -6.94
C ARG A 313 -4.43 16.25 -5.43
N ALA A 314 -4.05 15.07 -4.95
CA ALA A 314 -4.04 14.75 -3.53
C ALA A 314 -3.02 13.67 -3.20
N TYR A 315 -2.53 13.71 -1.98
CA TYR A 315 -1.99 12.55 -1.29
C TYR A 315 -3.06 12.01 -0.35
N PHE A 316 -3.31 10.71 -0.33
CA PHE A 316 -4.39 10.15 0.50
C PHE A 316 -4.01 8.78 1.09
N THR A 317 -4.64 8.39 2.18
CA THR A 317 -4.51 7.02 2.70
C THR A 317 -5.73 6.64 3.53
N VAL A 318 -5.98 5.34 3.64
CA VAL A 318 -6.98 4.76 4.55
C VAL A 318 -6.25 3.80 5.48
N THR A 319 -6.38 4.04 6.78
CA THR A 319 -5.61 3.30 7.79
C THR A 319 -6.28 3.37 9.15
N TRP A 320 -6.05 2.35 9.98
CA TRP A 320 -6.41 2.34 11.40
C TRP A 320 -5.75 3.48 12.16
N LEU A 321 -4.59 3.95 11.68
CA LEU A 321 -3.90 5.11 12.26
C LEU A 321 -4.71 6.40 12.14
N PHE A 322 -5.77 6.46 11.33
CA PHE A 322 -6.63 7.63 11.13
C PHE A 322 -7.98 7.50 11.83
N ASP A 323 -8.11 6.54 12.75
CA ASP A 323 -9.24 6.52 13.66
C ASP A 323 -9.20 7.76 14.57
N ASN A 324 -10.22 8.61 14.50
CA ASN A 324 -10.34 9.81 15.33
C ASN A 324 -10.44 9.46 16.83
N THR A 325 -10.87 8.25 17.17
CA THR A 325 -10.93 7.71 18.53
C THR A 325 -9.54 7.60 19.15
N LEU A 326 -8.49 7.41 18.33
CA LEU A 326 -7.10 7.36 18.83
C LEU A 326 -6.71 8.66 19.54
N ALA A 327 -7.15 9.82 19.04
CA ALA A 327 -6.88 11.12 19.66
C ALA A 327 -7.52 11.28 21.05
N GLN A 328 -8.52 10.45 21.38
CA GLN A 328 -9.19 10.46 22.68
C GLN A 328 -8.49 9.56 23.71
N VAL A 329 -7.64 8.62 23.25
CA VAL A 329 -7.02 7.60 24.12
C VAL A 329 -5.50 7.65 24.13
N LEU A 330 -4.87 8.34 23.17
CA LEU A 330 -3.43 8.52 23.08
C LEU A 330 -3.02 9.95 23.48
N PRO A 331 -1.80 10.12 24.03
CA PRO A 331 -1.23 11.44 24.27
C PRO A 331 -1.13 12.29 22.99
N PRO A 332 -1.39 13.61 23.07
CA PRO A 332 -1.29 14.54 21.93
C PRO A 332 0.10 14.62 21.27
N ASP A 333 1.15 14.23 21.99
CA ASP A 333 2.53 14.21 21.53
C ASP A 333 2.96 12.86 20.92
N SER A 334 2.08 11.85 20.92
CA SER A 334 2.38 10.58 20.27
C SER A 334 2.56 10.75 18.76
N ASN A 335 3.49 9.99 18.19
CA ASN A 335 3.76 10.03 16.75
C ASN A 335 2.53 9.69 15.89
N VAL A 336 1.62 8.85 16.39
CA VAL A 336 0.36 8.54 15.70
C VAL A 336 -0.50 9.79 15.57
N ILE A 337 -0.71 10.53 16.66
CA ILE A 337 -1.54 11.75 16.65
C ILE A 337 -0.86 12.87 15.87
N ARG A 338 0.46 13.02 15.99
CA ARG A 338 1.20 14.00 15.18
C ARG A 338 1.15 13.68 13.68
N PHE A 339 1.19 12.40 13.31
CA PHE A 339 1.01 11.96 11.93
C PHE A 339 -0.42 12.20 11.43
N GLN A 340 -1.46 11.89 12.23
CA GLN A 340 -2.85 12.21 11.90
C GLN A 340 -3.05 13.70 11.58
N ARG A 341 -2.50 14.58 12.40
CA ARG A 341 -2.61 16.06 12.25
C ARG A 341 -1.99 16.62 10.97
N MET A 342 -1.19 15.81 10.24
CA MET A 342 -0.69 16.21 8.93
C MET A 342 -1.78 16.16 7.85
N PHE A 343 -2.91 15.48 8.10
CA PHE A 343 -3.96 15.22 7.13
C PHE A 343 -5.28 15.92 7.51
N HIS A 344 -6.10 16.21 6.51
CA HIS A 344 -7.53 16.38 6.71
C HIS A 344 -8.17 14.99 6.72
N LEU A 345 -8.66 14.56 7.88
CA LEU A 345 -9.27 13.25 8.03
C LEU A 345 -10.70 13.24 7.48
N PHE A 346 -11.19 12.05 7.15
CA PHE A 346 -12.58 11.82 6.78
C PHE A 346 -13.05 10.41 7.18
N PRO A 347 -14.34 10.25 7.54
CA PRO A 347 -14.92 8.94 7.80
C PRO A 347 -14.84 8.02 6.59
N PHE A 348 -14.68 6.72 6.81
CA PHE A 348 -14.66 5.74 5.72
C PHE A 348 -15.89 4.83 5.81
N PRO A 349 -16.61 4.57 4.69
CA PRO A 349 -17.77 3.67 4.71
C PRO A 349 -17.33 2.25 5.07
N GLN A 350 -18.20 1.52 5.79
CA GLN A 350 -17.95 0.11 6.20
C GLN A 350 -16.66 -0.09 7.02
N ALA A 351 -16.15 0.98 7.64
CA ALA A 351 -14.98 0.90 8.48
C ALA A 351 -15.18 -0.06 9.67
N ASN A 352 -14.08 -0.73 10.04
CA ASN A 352 -14.02 -1.70 11.13
C ASN A 352 -12.61 -1.72 11.73
N ASP A 353 -12.41 -2.47 12.81
CA ASP A 353 -11.17 -2.53 13.59
C ASP A 353 -10.21 -3.65 13.16
N ARG A 354 -10.50 -4.39 12.07
CA ARG A 354 -9.69 -5.55 11.64
C ARG A 354 -8.22 -5.17 11.45
N GLN A 355 -7.96 -4.05 10.78
CA GLN A 355 -6.59 -3.61 10.52
C GLN A 355 -5.85 -3.22 11.81
N MET A 356 -6.56 -2.69 12.81
CA MET A 356 -5.97 -2.40 14.13
C MET A 356 -5.52 -3.71 14.79
N TRP A 357 -6.37 -4.74 14.81
CA TRP A 357 -6.02 -6.04 15.39
C TRP A 357 -4.84 -6.71 14.68
N GLU A 358 -4.85 -6.67 13.34
CA GLU A 358 -3.74 -7.16 12.52
C GLU A 358 -2.43 -6.45 12.85
N ARG A 359 -2.44 -5.11 12.92
CA ARG A 359 -1.19 -4.31 12.97
C ARG A 359 -0.66 -4.08 14.38
N VAL A 360 -1.51 -4.10 15.41
CA VAL A 360 -1.11 -3.83 16.80
C VAL A 360 -0.95 -5.12 17.62
N PHE A 361 -1.67 -6.18 17.26
CA PHE A 361 -1.74 -7.42 18.02
C PHE A 361 -1.39 -8.67 17.19
N ASP A 362 -0.98 -8.52 15.93
CA ASP A 362 -0.68 -9.63 15.01
C ASP A 362 -1.87 -10.61 14.88
N SER A 363 -3.10 -10.08 14.92
CA SER A 363 -4.31 -10.89 14.97
C SER A 363 -5.33 -10.46 13.90
N PRO A 364 -5.19 -10.91 12.64
CA PRO A 364 -6.10 -10.53 11.55
C PRO A 364 -7.53 -11.07 11.73
N GLY A 365 -7.73 -12.03 12.64
CA GLY A 365 -9.04 -12.59 13.00
C GLY A 365 -9.81 -11.80 14.06
N GLY A 366 -9.28 -10.67 14.54
CA GLY A 366 -9.91 -9.85 15.58
C GLY A 366 -9.22 -9.97 16.94
N ARG A 367 -9.95 -9.72 18.03
CA ARG A 367 -9.39 -9.74 19.39
C ARG A 367 -8.89 -11.15 19.75
N PRO A 368 -7.59 -11.33 20.06
CA PRO A 368 -7.09 -12.61 20.54
C PRO A 368 -7.58 -12.88 21.98
N ALA A 369 -7.68 -14.15 22.37
CA ALA A 369 -8.12 -14.55 23.71
C ALA A 369 -7.25 -13.96 24.84
N ASN A 370 -5.93 -13.88 24.61
CA ASN A 370 -4.96 -13.30 25.52
C ASN A 370 -4.16 -12.21 24.80
N PRO A 371 -4.69 -10.98 24.67
CA PRO A 371 -4.03 -9.93 23.92
C PRO A 371 -2.76 -9.46 24.62
N PRO A 372 -1.62 -9.31 23.90
CA PRO A 372 -0.42 -8.72 24.48
C PRO A 372 -0.68 -7.28 24.95
N CYS A 373 -0.16 -6.93 26.12
CA CYS A 373 -0.37 -5.62 26.76
C CYS A 373 0.96 -4.93 27.10
N ARG A 374 1.94 -5.05 26.20
CA ARG A 374 3.34 -4.70 26.42
C ARG A 374 3.61 -3.22 26.18
N THR A 375 2.97 -2.62 25.18
CA THR A 375 3.16 -1.21 24.80
C THR A 375 2.08 -0.30 25.37
N SER A 376 2.36 1.01 25.43
CA SER A 376 1.36 2.01 25.81
C SER A 376 0.16 2.02 24.85
N LEU A 377 0.41 1.85 23.55
CA LEU A 377 -0.62 1.73 22.52
C LEU A 377 -1.54 0.53 22.78
N GLN A 378 -0.97 -0.66 23.06
CA GLN A 378 -1.76 -1.86 23.38
C GLN A 378 -2.63 -1.64 24.62
N ARG A 379 -2.06 -1.05 25.69
CA ARG A 379 -2.81 -0.70 26.91
C ARG A 379 -3.97 0.26 26.64
N ALA A 380 -3.72 1.33 25.89
CA ALA A 380 -4.74 2.34 25.59
C ALA A 380 -5.91 1.75 24.77
N ILE A 381 -5.59 0.95 23.75
CA ILE A 381 -6.60 0.28 22.91
C ILE A 381 -7.44 -0.70 23.73
N LEU A 382 -6.80 -1.59 24.50
CA LEU A 382 -7.53 -2.57 25.32
C LEU A 382 -8.42 -1.89 26.36
N ALA A 383 -7.90 -0.86 27.05
CA ALA A 383 -8.68 -0.10 28.04
C ALA A 383 -9.87 0.65 27.43
N HIS A 384 -9.80 1.08 26.16
CA HIS A 384 -10.93 1.68 25.47
C HIS A 384 -11.99 0.63 25.11
N ILE A 385 -11.56 -0.51 24.56
CA ILE A 385 -12.47 -1.61 24.18
C ILE A 385 -13.14 -2.22 25.41
N ASP A 386 -12.41 -2.42 26.51
CA ASP A 386 -12.97 -2.98 27.75
C ASP A 386 -14.02 -2.06 28.40
N ARG A 387 -14.07 -0.78 28.01
CA ARG A 387 -15.13 0.18 28.38
C ARG A 387 -16.28 0.22 27.38
N GLY A 388 -16.33 -0.70 26.41
CA GLY A 388 -17.34 -0.75 25.36
C GLY A 388 -17.06 0.19 24.18
N GLY A 389 -15.84 0.74 24.09
CA GLY A 389 -15.42 1.57 22.98
C GLY A 389 -15.10 0.75 21.72
N HIS A 390 -15.07 1.41 20.57
CA HIS A 390 -14.87 0.78 19.27
C HIS A 390 -13.82 1.54 18.46
N PHE A 391 -13.00 0.80 17.72
CA PHE A 391 -12.10 1.38 16.73
C PHE A 391 -12.61 1.09 15.30
N HIS A 392 -12.06 1.82 14.33
CA HIS A 392 -12.36 1.74 12.92
C HIS A 392 -11.21 2.34 12.09
N ILE A 393 -11.11 1.97 10.82
CA ILE A 393 -10.22 2.68 9.89
C ILE A 393 -10.80 4.06 9.52
N GLY A 394 -9.92 5.03 9.26
CA GLY A 394 -10.29 6.35 8.75
C GLY A 394 -9.55 6.67 7.46
N GLY A 395 -10.09 7.59 6.68
CA GLY A 395 -9.42 8.17 5.53
C GLY A 395 -8.76 9.50 5.90
N GLY A 396 -7.75 9.90 5.12
CA GLY A 396 -7.16 11.23 5.28
C GLY A 396 -6.46 11.66 4.00
N LEU A 397 -6.45 12.97 3.77
CA LEU A 397 -5.84 13.57 2.59
C LEU A 397 -5.00 14.81 2.89
N ILE A 398 -4.06 15.07 1.99
CA ILE A 398 -3.25 16.28 1.92
C ILE A 398 -3.34 16.81 0.49
N LEU A 399 -3.59 18.11 0.35
CA LEU A 399 -3.68 18.78 -0.94
C LEU A 399 -2.36 19.48 -1.27
N PRO A 400 -1.78 19.29 -2.47
CA PRO A 400 -0.61 20.04 -2.92
C PRO A 400 -0.91 21.55 -3.14
N PRO A 401 0.06 22.46 -2.93
CA PRO A 401 1.38 22.18 -2.40
C PRO A 401 1.28 21.77 -0.91
N VAL A 402 2.09 20.78 -0.51
CA VAL A 402 2.20 20.34 0.88
C VAL A 402 2.89 21.46 1.64
N VAL A 403 2.09 22.40 2.13
CA VAL A 403 2.56 23.37 3.11
C VAL A 403 2.88 22.54 4.35
N ALA A 404 4.16 22.39 4.67
CA ALA A 404 4.55 21.82 5.94
C ALA A 404 3.86 22.66 7.02
N ALA A 405 2.85 22.09 7.68
CA ALA A 405 2.39 22.62 8.94
C ALA A 405 3.64 22.60 9.83
N THR A 406 4.30 23.75 9.98
CA THR A 406 5.21 23.94 11.09
C THR A 406 4.37 23.60 12.32
N PRO A 407 4.74 22.59 13.13
CA PRO A 407 4.01 22.36 14.36
C PRO A 407 4.06 23.69 15.11
N THR A 408 2.91 24.31 15.31
CA THR A 408 2.80 25.37 16.30
C THR A 408 3.25 24.72 17.61
N ALA A 409 4.31 25.30 18.18
CA ALA A 409 5.00 24.79 19.35
C ALA A 409 4.07 24.62 20.56
#